data_AF-A0AAD8GCZ5-F1
#
_entry.id   AF-A0AAD8GCZ5-F1
#
_cell.length_a   1.000
_cell.length_b   1.000
_cell.length_c   1.000
_cell.angle_alpha   90.00
_cell.angle_beta   90.00
_cell.angle_gamma   90.00
#
_symmetry.space_group_name_H-M   'P 1'
#
loop_
_entity.id
_entity.type
_entity.pdbx_description
1 polymer ?
#
loop_
_entity_poly.entity_id
_entity_poly.type
_entity_poly.pdbx_seq_one_letter_code
_entity_poly.pdbx_strand_id
1 'polypeptide(L)'
;MKKETKTPRHINALMVKLRSKYAEKQWNETFNLVRRCMDKSTSGFGLASNQPLLGCLEGLQKALNVTSLTAMATRLETIAKQKGLGSHQSPTEPTCYITSDMFYLEVLMEPSGEVLDVKVAHHGEAPVTCEELIKLLRLKNFEDFSKKLEGLSSLYHIHGDSETKIKTYLALQSLETDLMKMSRFPRPAVNTNPRIDAILHGRVGNLVPRREGNPMSIEYFITPYDQLEEQMMPGLGCYGNKVLVTVDGTSILHKLPVASLIEDSQQVENERASLFRGLDGAVSMDLPACFFLKFPQPFPILTSFIENIQRLTGISMTEELQYIPFYQLLTKAVLEQKHCTVEYLDQYFLVSLPDNHFHSYVLSHEASLHLKKPPEGALINKIPFSHPEQVPSILEILRHQSAYNTLIASCITVNRADKGFPASLHFEVNYLADSSFSVSFQHPLNDTLATVVVDVDNSRHITSKLYTTGAPDMSVNDYITKVLNRCMSIPVTMRAISRKAAQWNNVPPAITEAPILPSSTTPPPACSYYVVSVPAPNSDAEVNIQTINPYPDALVNVSCMVSKQLLSAL
;
A
#
# COMPACT_ATOMS: atom_id res chain seq x y z
N MET A 1 7.79 -50.44 5.81
CA MET A 1 9.19 -50.93 5.85
C MET A 1 10.01 -49.98 6.71
N LYS A 2 10.55 -50.44 7.84
CA LYS A 2 11.34 -49.63 8.78
C LYS A 2 12.62 -49.15 8.09
N LYS A 3 12.86 -47.83 8.06
CA LYS A 3 14.16 -47.24 7.69
C LYS A 3 15.18 -47.67 8.76
N GLU A 4 16.06 -48.59 8.42
CA GLU A 4 17.26 -48.86 9.21
C GLU A 4 18.17 -47.63 9.17
N THR A 5 18.12 -46.82 10.21
CA THR A 5 19.19 -45.89 10.55
C THR A 5 20.44 -46.69 10.88
N LYS A 6 21.35 -46.82 9.90
CA LYS A 6 22.65 -47.47 10.07
C LYS A 6 23.40 -46.76 11.20
N THR A 7 23.60 -47.47 12.31
CA THR A 7 24.31 -46.97 13.48
C THR A 7 25.77 -46.64 13.15
N PRO A 8 26.41 -45.67 13.84
CA PRO A 8 27.79 -45.24 13.57
C PRO A 8 28.83 -46.39 13.65
N ARG A 9 28.51 -47.46 14.39
CA ARG A 9 29.31 -48.71 14.41
C ARG A 9 29.35 -49.41 13.05
N HIS A 10 28.26 -49.35 12.29
CA HIS A 10 28.16 -49.98 10.97
C HIS A 10 28.99 -49.22 9.92
N ILE A 11 29.05 -47.88 10.03
CA ILE A 11 29.88 -47.03 9.17
C ILE A 11 31.37 -47.29 9.45
N ASN A 12 31.77 -47.38 10.72
CA ASN A 12 33.16 -47.71 11.06
C ASN A 12 33.56 -49.11 10.57
N ALA A 13 32.68 -50.11 10.69
CA ALA A 13 32.95 -51.45 10.16
C ALA A 13 33.11 -51.45 8.62
N LEU A 14 32.31 -50.65 7.92
CA LEU A 14 32.41 -50.45 6.47
C LEU A 14 33.70 -49.73 6.07
N MET A 15 34.09 -48.69 6.82
CA MET A 15 35.33 -47.94 6.59
C MET A 15 36.57 -48.81 6.82
N VAL A 16 36.55 -49.70 7.82
CA VAL A 16 37.63 -50.67 8.05
C VAL A 16 37.70 -51.69 6.91
N LYS A 17 36.56 -52.23 6.46
CA LYS A 17 36.49 -53.14 5.30
C LYS A 17 36.95 -52.48 4.00
N LEU A 18 36.66 -51.19 3.81
CA LEU A 18 37.14 -50.43 2.65
C LEU A 18 38.65 -50.22 2.74
N ARG A 19 39.17 -49.81 3.90
CA ARG A 19 40.61 -49.64 4.11
C ARG A 19 41.38 -50.94 3.86
N SER A 20 40.89 -52.08 4.35
CA SER A 20 41.53 -53.38 4.09
C SER A 20 41.43 -53.79 2.62
N LYS A 21 40.32 -53.50 1.94
CA LYS A 21 40.10 -53.87 0.53
C LYS A 21 40.93 -53.04 -0.48
N TYR A 22 41.33 -51.84 -0.08
CA TYR A 22 42.10 -50.91 -0.92
C TYR A 22 43.52 -50.64 -0.41
N ALA A 23 43.98 -51.35 0.63
CA ALA A 23 45.32 -51.20 1.19
C ALA A 23 46.45 -51.55 0.19
N GLU A 24 46.19 -52.46 -0.75
CA GLU A 24 47.17 -52.95 -1.72
C GLU A 24 47.01 -52.37 -3.13
N LYS A 25 46.02 -51.49 -3.37
CA LYS A 25 45.81 -50.90 -4.70
C LYS A 25 46.61 -49.63 -4.90
N GLN A 26 47.26 -49.50 -6.05
CA GLN A 26 47.92 -48.24 -6.43
C GLN A 26 46.92 -47.10 -6.49
N TRP A 27 47.33 -45.93 -5.97
CA TRP A 27 46.49 -44.74 -5.82
C TRP A 27 45.79 -44.32 -7.12
N ASN A 28 46.44 -44.54 -8.28
CA ASN A 28 45.86 -44.27 -9.59
C ASN A 28 44.64 -45.14 -9.93
N GLU A 29 44.60 -46.40 -9.51
CA GLU A 29 43.44 -47.26 -9.73
C GLU A 29 42.26 -46.84 -8.84
N THR A 30 42.56 -46.44 -7.60
CA THR A 30 41.56 -45.90 -6.66
C THR A 30 40.98 -44.59 -7.17
N PHE A 31 41.82 -43.70 -7.72
CA PHE A 31 41.38 -42.44 -8.33
C PHE A 31 40.48 -42.67 -9.54
N ASN A 32 40.86 -43.57 -10.44
CA ASN A 32 40.05 -43.92 -11.61
C ASN A 32 38.72 -44.57 -11.22
N LEU A 33 38.70 -45.40 -10.17
CA LEU A 33 37.47 -46.02 -9.67
C LEU A 33 36.52 -45.00 -9.05
N VAL A 34 37.04 -44.06 -8.25
CA VAL A 34 36.24 -42.97 -7.65
C VAL A 34 35.66 -42.07 -8.76
N ARG A 35 36.47 -41.68 -9.75
CA ARG A 35 36.03 -40.89 -10.89
C ARG A 35 34.93 -41.60 -11.68
N ARG A 36 35.09 -42.90 -11.95
CA ARG A 36 34.10 -43.72 -12.66
C ARG A 36 32.79 -43.93 -11.89
N CYS A 37 32.84 -43.88 -10.56
CA CYS A 37 31.63 -43.89 -9.72
C CYS A 37 30.95 -42.53 -9.63
N MET A 38 31.71 -41.43 -9.66
CA MET A 38 31.17 -40.07 -9.71
C MET A 38 30.56 -39.75 -11.09
N ASP A 39 31.17 -40.20 -12.18
CA ASP A 39 30.64 -40.02 -13.54
C ASP A 39 29.35 -40.82 -13.79
N LYS A 40 29.15 -41.93 -13.06
CA LYS A 40 27.92 -42.74 -13.14
C LYS A 40 26.75 -42.21 -12.31
N SER A 41 26.96 -41.28 -11.37
CA SER A 41 25.89 -40.79 -10.48
C SER A 41 25.02 -39.70 -11.12
N THR A 42 25.47 -39.11 -12.24
CA THR A 42 24.77 -38.03 -12.94
C THR A 42 23.48 -38.49 -13.63
N SER A 43 23.28 -39.80 -13.86
CA SER A 43 22.16 -40.31 -14.66
C SER A 43 21.10 -41.12 -13.90
N GLY A 44 21.03 -41.07 -12.56
CA GLY A 44 20.06 -41.95 -11.88
C GLY A 44 19.77 -41.79 -10.38
N PHE A 45 20.24 -40.74 -9.70
CA PHE A 45 19.82 -40.46 -8.32
C PHE A 45 19.16 -39.09 -8.24
N GLY A 46 17.93 -39.09 -7.69
CA GLY A 46 16.98 -37.98 -7.79
C GLY A 46 17.52 -36.62 -7.34
N LEU A 47 16.99 -35.59 -8.01
CA LEU A 47 17.14 -34.14 -7.81
C LEU A 47 16.95 -33.62 -6.36
N ALA A 48 16.75 -34.48 -5.37
CA ALA A 48 16.51 -34.12 -3.98
C ALA A 48 17.76 -34.20 -3.07
N SER A 49 18.83 -34.91 -3.44
CA SER A 49 19.97 -35.13 -2.51
C SER A 49 21.06 -34.05 -2.51
N ASN A 50 21.03 -33.10 -3.46
CA ASN A 50 22.10 -32.11 -3.63
C ASN A 50 21.69 -30.68 -3.24
N GLN A 51 20.51 -30.46 -2.67
CA GLN A 51 20.04 -29.14 -2.22
C GLN A 51 21.04 -28.38 -1.32
N PRO A 52 21.65 -28.97 -0.29
CA PRO A 52 22.61 -28.24 0.55
C PRO A 52 23.92 -27.92 -0.18
N LEU A 53 24.32 -28.76 -1.15
CA LEU A 53 25.55 -28.56 -1.92
C LEU A 53 25.35 -27.49 -3.02
N LEU A 54 24.15 -27.47 -3.62
CA LEU A 54 23.68 -26.40 -4.49
C LEU A 54 23.63 -25.07 -3.72
N GLY A 55 23.06 -25.07 -2.50
CA GLY A 55 23.01 -23.89 -1.64
C GLY A 55 24.41 -23.39 -1.21
N CYS A 56 25.35 -24.30 -0.91
CA CYS A 56 26.74 -23.94 -0.65
C CYS A 56 27.45 -23.37 -1.88
N LEU A 57 27.22 -23.93 -3.07
CA LEU A 57 27.76 -23.41 -4.33
C LEU A 57 27.17 -22.04 -4.67
N GLU A 58 25.87 -21.84 -4.48
CA GLU A 58 25.21 -20.55 -4.62
C GLU A 58 25.75 -19.52 -3.61
N GLY A 59 26.01 -19.95 -2.37
CA GLY A 59 26.62 -19.13 -1.33
C GLY A 59 28.06 -18.72 -1.66
N LEU A 60 28.87 -19.65 -2.17
CA LEU A 60 30.23 -19.37 -2.64
C LEU A 60 30.22 -18.46 -3.86
N GLN A 61 29.33 -18.69 -4.83
CA GLN A 61 29.17 -17.85 -6.01
C GLN A 61 28.64 -16.45 -5.68
N LYS A 62 27.86 -16.30 -4.59
CA LYS A 62 27.49 -15.00 -4.01
C LYS A 62 28.67 -14.26 -3.38
N ALA A 63 29.64 -15.00 -2.82
CA ALA A 63 30.81 -14.44 -2.14
C ALA A 63 31.99 -14.13 -3.07
N LEU A 64 31.98 -14.64 -4.30
CA LEU A 64 33.01 -14.35 -5.29
C LEU A 64 32.83 -12.94 -5.87
N ASN A 65 33.87 -12.10 -5.73
CA ASN A 65 33.91 -10.81 -6.40
C ASN A 65 33.95 -11.01 -7.92
N VAL A 66 32.96 -10.46 -8.61
CA VAL A 66 32.93 -10.41 -10.06
C VAL A 66 33.96 -9.38 -10.52
N THR A 67 35.11 -9.83 -11.01
CA THR A 67 36.23 -8.98 -11.49
C THR A 67 36.66 -9.30 -12.92
N SER A 68 35.84 -10.06 -13.66
CA SER A 68 36.10 -10.40 -15.06
C SER A 68 34.81 -10.51 -15.84
N LEU A 69 34.90 -10.29 -17.16
CA LEU A 69 33.78 -10.41 -18.09
C LEU A 69 33.12 -11.80 -18.05
N THR A 70 33.90 -12.87 -17.97
CA THR A 70 33.36 -14.24 -17.87
C THR A 70 32.63 -14.45 -16.54
N ALA A 71 33.18 -13.95 -15.42
CA ALA A 71 32.51 -14.07 -14.12
C ALA A 71 31.17 -13.31 -14.09
N MET A 72 31.11 -12.13 -14.73
CA MET A 72 29.88 -11.35 -14.83
C MET A 72 28.84 -12.04 -15.70
N ALA A 73 29.24 -12.52 -16.88
CA ALA A 73 28.37 -13.25 -17.79
C ALA A 73 27.81 -14.53 -17.14
N THR A 74 28.64 -15.33 -16.47
CA THR A 74 28.19 -16.54 -15.74
C THR A 74 27.23 -16.18 -14.62
N ARG A 75 27.43 -15.05 -13.94
CA ARG A 75 26.52 -14.59 -12.88
C ARG A 75 25.17 -14.19 -13.45
N LEU A 76 25.15 -13.43 -14.53
CA LEU A 76 23.92 -13.06 -15.24
C LEU A 76 23.18 -14.29 -15.79
N GLU A 77 23.90 -15.25 -16.37
CA GLU A 77 23.35 -16.54 -16.82
C GLU A 77 22.72 -17.33 -15.66
N THR A 78 23.37 -17.34 -14.50
CA THR A 78 22.83 -18.02 -13.30
C THR A 78 21.52 -17.37 -12.85
N ILE A 79 21.48 -16.03 -12.81
CA ILE A 79 20.27 -15.28 -12.44
C ILE A 79 19.16 -15.52 -13.46
N ALA A 80 19.48 -15.45 -14.76
CA ALA A 80 18.52 -15.70 -15.84
C ALA A 80 17.92 -17.11 -15.72
N LYS A 81 18.76 -18.15 -15.57
CA LYS A 81 18.31 -19.54 -15.38
C LYS A 81 17.43 -19.72 -14.14
N GLN A 82 17.80 -19.10 -13.01
CA GLN A 82 16.99 -19.13 -11.79
C GLN A 82 15.59 -18.54 -11.99
N LYS A 83 15.45 -17.58 -12.90
CA LYS A 83 14.16 -16.94 -13.25
C LYS A 83 13.49 -17.55 -14.49
N GLY A 84 14.00 -18.67 -15.00
CA GLY A 84 13.45 -19.35 -16.19
C GLY A 84 13.67 -18.59 -17.51
N LEU A 85 14.62 -17.65 -17.54
CA LEU A 85 14.96 -16.86 -18.71
C LEU A 85 16.13 -17.50 -19.48
N GLY A 86 16.16 -17.28 -20.80
CA GLY A 86 17.30 -17.63 -21.63
C GLY A 86 18.45 -16.63 -21.42
N SER A 87 19.68 -17.09 -21.57
CA SER A 87 20.84 -16.19 -21.60
C SER A 87 21.87 -16.68 -22.60
N HIS A 88 22.47 -15.76 -23.35
CA HIS A 88 23.59 -16.07 -24.24
C HIS A 88 24.53 -14.89 -24.34
N GLN A 89 25.78 -15.16 -24.68
CA GLN A 89 26.80 -14.13 -24.88
C GLN A 89 27.05 -13.93 -26.37
N SER A 90 27.21 -12.68 -26.81
CA SER A 90 27.56 -12.40 -28.19
C SER A 90 28.94 -12.96 -28.53
N PRO A 91 29.10 -13.60 -29.71
CA PRO A 91 30.40 -14.09 -30.16
C PRO A 91 31.35 -12.97 -30.62
N THR A 92 30.83 -11.78 -30.91
CA THR A 92 31.59 -10.67 -31.53
C THR A 92 31.73 -9.45 -30.62
N GLU A 93 30.80 -9.26 -29.69
CA GLU A 93 30.74 -8.10 -28.80
C GLU A 93 30.78 -8.53 -27.33
N PRO A 94 31.28 -7.70 -26.40
CA PRO A 94 31.23 -7.98 -24.96
C PRO A 94 29.82 -7.74 -24.39
N THR A 95 28.79 -8.25 -25.08
CA THR A 95 27.38 -8.11 -24.73
C THR A 95 26.82 -9.45 -24.26
N CYS A 96 26.10 -9.43 -23.14
CA CYS A 96 25.32 -10.55 -22.65
C CYS A 96 23.83 -10.26 -22.86
N TYR A 97 23.14 -11.21 -23.47
CA TYR A 97 21.71 -11.13 -23.73
C TYR A 97 20.95 -12.00 -22.73
N ILE A 98 19.91 -11.44 -22.13
CA ILE A 98 18.92 -12.18 -21.33
C ILE A 98 17.60 -12.11 -22.08
N THR A 99 17.02 -13.24 -22.45
CA THR A 99 15.88 -13.31 -23.37
C THR A 99 14.68 -14.01 -22.74
N SER A 100 13.50 -13.46 -22.97
CA SER A 100 12.19 -14.06 -22.82
C SER A 100 11.48 -14.05 -24.19
N ASP A 101 10.36 -14.73 -24.24
CA ASP A 101 9.33 -14.69 -25.27
C ASP A 101 8.76 -13.27 -25.52
N MET A 102 8.73 -12.37 -24.53
CA MET A 102 8.12 -11.03 -24.68
C MET A 102 9.07 -9.84 -24.55
N PHE A 103 10.31 -10.08 -24.13
CA PHE A 103 11.33 -9.04 -24.00
C PHE A 103 12.74 -9.63 -24.04
N TYR A 104 13.73 -8.79 -24.28
CA TYR A 104 15.12 -9.14 -24.06
C TYR A 104 15.89 -7.97 -23.44
N LEU A 105 17.01 -8.29 -22.80
CA LEU A 105 17.97 -7.33 -22.27
C LEU A 105 19.30 -7.47 -22.99
N GLU A 106 19.96 -6.36 -23.27
CA GLU A 106 21.33 -6.29 -23.76
C GLU A 106 22.20 -5.67 -22.66
N VAL A 107 23.12 -6.44 -22.09
CA VAL A 107 24.06 -5.97 -21.08
C VAL A 107 25.43 -5.81 -21.71
N LEU A 108 25.82 -4.57 -22.00
CA LEU A 108 27.13 -4.24 -22.54
C LEU A 108 28.15 -4.11 -21.40
N MET A 109 29.26 -4.83 -21.52
CA MET A 109 30.31 -4.88 -20.51
C MET A 109 31.68 -4.51 -21.09
N GLU A 110 32.60 -4.09 -20.23
CA GLU A 110 34.03 -4.01 -20.55
C GLU A 110 34.73 -5.36 -20.36
N PRO A 111 35.94 -5.55 -20.92
CA PRO A 111 36.77 -6.73 -20.65
C PRO A 111 37.06 -6.95 -19.15
N SER A 112 37.03 -5.87 -18.35
CA SER A 112 37.15 -5.87 -16.89
C SER A 112 35.93 -6.51 -16.17
N GLY A 113 34.80 -6.67 -16.86
CA GLY A 113 33.53 -7.14 -16.31
C GLY A 113 32.65 -6.01 -15.73
N GLU A 114 33.06 -4.76 -15.86
CA GLU A 114 32.23 -3.59 -15.50
C GLU A 114 31.13 -3.36 -16.53
N VAL A 115 29.95 -2.91 -16.07
CA VAL A 115 28.78 -2.70 -16.93
C VAL A 115 28.76 -1.28 -17.48
N LEU A 116 28.78 -1.18 -18.82
CA LEU A 116 28.72 0.09 -19.55
C LEU A 116 27.29 0.53 -19.76
N ASP A 117 26.45 -0.37 -20.24
CA ASP A 117 25.07 -0.07 -20.63
C ASP A 117 24.18 -1.31 -20.43
N VAL A 118 22.91 -1.07 -20.13
CA VAL A 118 21.88 -2.11 -20.09
C VAL A 118 20.70 -1.59 -20.87
N LYS A 119 20.35 -2.25 -21.97
CA LYS A 119 19.17 -1.92 -22.77
C LYS A 119 18.08 -2.96 -22.56
N VAL A 120 16.83 -2.51 -22.47
CA VAL A 120 15.65 -3.37 -22.40
C VAL A 120 14.83 -3.15 -23.66
N ALA A 121 14.49 -4.23 -24.36
CA ALA A 121 13.64 -4.21 -25.53
C ALA A 121 12.42 -5.08 -25.28
N HIS A 122 11.24 -4.47 -25.30
CA HIS A 122 9.97 -5.19 -25.29
C HIS A 122 9.59 -5.60 -26.71
N HIS A 123 8.71 -6.60 -26.83
CA HIS A 123 8.23 -7.05 -28.13
C HIS A 123 7.68 -5.88 -28.97
N GLY A 124 8.26 -5.66 -30.15
CA GLY A 124 7.86 -4.58 -31.08
C GLY A 124 8.36 -3.18 -30.73
N GLU A 125 9.12 -3.02 -29.64
CA GLU A 125 9.70 -1.74 -29.21
C GLU A 125 11.21 -1.70 -29.48
N ALA A 126 11.75 -0.49 -29.66
CA ALA A 126 13.20 -0.30 -29.77
C ALA A 126 13.89 -0.51 -28.40
N PRO A 127 15.13 -1.02 -28.36
CA PRO A 127 15.88 -1.14 -27.11
C PRO A 127 16.10 0.23 -26.44
N VAL A 128 15.73 0.35 -25.17
CA VAL A 128 15.89 1.58 -24.38
C VAL A 128 16.89 1.34 -23.25
N THR A 129 17.85 2.27 -23.10
CA THR A 129 18.82 2.26 -22.00
C THR A 129 18.13 2.40 -20.64
N CYS A 130 18.55 1.58 -19.69
CA CYS A 130 17.95 1.42 -18.38
C CYS A 130 18.94 1.78 -17.26
N GLU A 131 18.81 2.99 -16.74
CA GLU A 131 19.72 3.55 -15.73
C GLU A 131 19.63 2.82 -14.38
N GLU A 132 18.45 2.30 -13.98
CA GLU A 132 18.35 1.55 -12.73
C GLU A 132 19.08 0.22 -12.79
N LEU A 133 18.92 -0.56 -13.87
CA LEU A 133 19.62 -1.83 -14.03
C LEU A 133 21.13 -1.61 -14.17
N ILE A 134 21.56 -0.54 -14.84
CA ILE A 134 22.98 -0.14 -14.88
C ILE A 134 23.49 0.08 -13.45
N LYS A 135 22.78 0.87 -12.63
CA LYS A 135 23.18 1.14 -11.23
C LYS A 135 23.23 -0.13 -10.41
N LEU A 136 22.21 -0.99 -10.50
CA LEU A 136 22.16 -2.25 -9.74
C LEU A 136 23.33 -3.17 -10.09
N LEU A 137 23.67 -3.31 -11.38
CA LEU A 137 24.78 -4.15 -11.81
C LEU A 137 26.15 -3.55 -11.48
N ARG A 138 26.34 -2.23 -11.63
CA ARG A 138 27.59 -1.54 -11.21
C ARG A 138 27.82 -1.63 -9.70
N LEU A 139 26.76 -1.53 -8.91
CA LEU A 139 26.80 -1.74 -7.46
C LEU A 139 26.88 -3.23 -7.07
N LYS A 140 26.89 -4.14 -8.04
CA LYS A 140 26.89 -5.60 -7.84
C LYS A 140 25.74 -6.08 -6.95
N ASN A 141 24.63 -5.33 -6.94
CA ASN A 141 23.40 -5.67 -6.24
C ASN A 141 22.56 -6.62 -7.11
N PHE A 142 23.04 -7.86 -7.19
CA PHE A 142 22.40 -8.91 -7.99
C PHE A 142 21.05 -9.37 -7.43
N GLU A 143 20.78 -9.14 -6.15
CA GLU A 143 19.52 -9.53 -5.53
C GLU A 143 18.38 -8.65 -6.03
N ASP A 144 18.55 -7.33 -5.97
CA ASP A 144 17.53 -6.41 -6.46
C ASP A 144 17.43 -6.42 -7.99
N PHE A 145 18.55 -6.66 -8.70
CA PHE A 145 18.51 -6.95 -10.14
C PHE A 145 17.66 -8.19 -10.45
N SER A 146 17.83 -9.28 -9.69
CA SER A 146 17.04 -10.50 -9.82
C SER A 146 15.54 -10.26 -9.55
N LYS A 147 15.20 -9.42 -8.55
CA LYS A 147 13.81 -9.01 -8.28
C LYS A 147 13.23 -8.18 -9.45
N LYS A 148 14.02 -7.29 -10.06
CA LYS A 148 13.59 -6.51 -11.23
C LYS A 148 13.36 -7.39 -12.46
N LEU A 149 14.23 -8.36 -12.71
CA LEU A 149 14.02 -9.37 -13.76
C LEU A 149 12.78 -10.23 -13.52
N GLU A 150 12.50 -10.58 -12.26
CA GLU A 150 11.27 -11.28 -11.89
C GLU A 150 10.03 -10.42 -12.12
N GLY A 151 10.09 -9.11 -11.82
CA GLY A 151 9.03 -8.16 -12.14
C GLY A 151 8.77 -8.04 -13.64
N LEU A 152 9.83 -7.93 -14.45
CA LEU A 152 9.75 -7.97 -15.91
C LEU A 152 9.11 -9.27 -16.41
N SER A 153 9.56 -10.42 -15.92
CA SER A 153 8.97 -11.73 -16.28
C SER A 153 7.50 -11.84 -15.88
N SER A 154 7.15 -11.37 -14.67
CA SER A 154 5.79 -11.42 -14.13
C SER A 154 4.81 -10.54 -14.91
N LEU A 155 5.25 -9.40 -15.44
CA LEU A 155 4.42 -8.52 -16.28
C LEU A 155 3.89 -9.26 -17.52
N TYR A 156 4.64 -10.24 -18.01
CA TYR A 156 4.36 -10.99 -19.24
C TYR A 156 3.93 -12.44 -18.98
N HIS A 157 3.54 -12.78 -17.74
CA HIS A 157 3.04 -14.11 -17.40
C HIS A 157 1.61 -14.33 -17.90
N ILE A 158 1.41 -14.18 -19.21
CA ILE A 158 0.14 -14.40 -19.89
C ILE A 158 0.13 -15.87 -20.33
N HIS A 159 -0.88 -16.62 -19.87
CA HIS A 159 -1.10 -17.98 -20.34
C HIS A 159 -1.59 -17.96 -21.80
N GLY A 160 -1.00 -18.79 -22.65
CA GLY A 160 -1.37 -18.86 -24.07
C GLY A 160 -0.18 -19.12 -24.98
N ASP A 161 -0.48 -19.28 -26.26
CA ASP A 161 0.51 -19.32 -27.32
C ASP A 161 1.13 -17.94 -27.58
N SER A 162 2.23 -17.88 -28.34
CA SER A 162 2.94 -16.64 -28.60
C SER A 162 2.04 -15.56 -29.23
N GLU A 163 1.08 -15.96 -30.07
CA GLU A 163 0.17 -15.02 -30.73
C GLU A 163 -0.79 -14.37 -29.73
N THR A 164 -1.39 -15.15 -28.83
CA THR A 164 -2.26 -14.62 -27.77
C THR A 164 -1.49 -13.69 -26.83
N LYS A 165 -0.24 -14.02 -26.48
CA LYS A 165 0.59 -13.14 -25.63
C LYS A 165 0.84 -11.78 -26.27
N ILE A 166 1.16 -11.76 -27.57
CA ILE A 166 1.38 -10.51 -28.32
C ILE A 166 0.10 -9.67 -28.35
N LYS A 167 -1.05 -10.28 -28.65
CA LYS A 167 -2.34 -9.59 -28.70
C LYS A 167 -2.77 -9.02 -27.35
N THR A 168 -2.60 -9.79 -26.28
CA THR A 168 -2.87 -9.35 -24.90
C THR A 168 -1.94 -8.21 -24.48
N TYR A 169 -0.68 -8.23 -24.93
CA TYR A 169 0.24 -7.13 -24.69
C TYR A 169 -0.16 -5.84 -25.41
N LEU A 170 -0.59 -5.94 -26.68
CA LEU A 170 -1.14 -4.80 -27.42
C LEU A 170 -2.37 -4.21 -26.71
N ALA A 171 -3.23 -5.07 -26.14
CA ALA A 171 -4.36 -4.62 -25.35
C ALA A 171 -3.94 -3.84 -24.09
N LEU A 172 -2.90 -4.31 -23.38
CA LEU A 172 -2.34 -3.59 -22.24
C LEU A 172 -1.75 -2.23 -22.65
N GLN A 173 -0.96 -2.16 -23.73
CA GLN A 173 -0.41 -0.90 -24.24
C GLN A 173 -1.51 0.09 -24.65
N SER A 174 -2.58 -0.41 -25.28
CA SER A 174 -3.75 0.38 -25.63
C SER A 174 -4.39 1.00 -24.39
N LEU A 175 -4.62 0.19 -23.35
CA LEU A 175 -5.16 0.66 -22.08
C LEU A 175 -4.26 1.71 -21.43
N GLU A 176 -2.95 1.45 -21.34
CA GLU A 176 -1.98 2.40 -20.77
C GLU A 176 -2.01 3.74 -21.52
N THR A 177 -2.11 3.71 -22.85
CA THR A 177 -2.21 4.90 -23.70
C THR A 177 -3.49 5.68 -23.42
N ASP A 178 -4.63 4.99 -23.34
CA ASP A 178 -5.92 5.63 -23.07
C ASP A 178 -5.95 6.24 -21.66
N LEU A 179 -5.44 5.56 -20.64
CA LEU A 179 -5.32 6.11 -19.29
C LEU A 179 -4.44 7.36 -19.28
N MET A 180 -3.30 7.35 -19.98
CA MET A 180 -2.43 8.52 -20.11
C MET A 180 -3.15 9.69 -20.79
N LYS A 181 -3.95 9.44 -21.82
CA LYS A 181 -4.77 10.48 -22.47
C LYS A 181 -5.85 11.02 -21.53
N MET A 182 -6.55 10.14 -20.80
CA MET A 182 -7.56 10.52 -19.81
C MET A 182 -7.00 11.38 -18.68
N SER A 183 -5.75 11.15 -18.29
CA SER A 183 -5.08 11.92 -17.22
C SER A 183 -4.87 13.39 -17.59
N ARG A 184 -4.80 13.70 -18.90
CA ARG A 184 -4.55 15.04 -19.44
C ARG A 184 -5.82 15.83 -19.72
N PHE A 185 -7.00 15.25 -19.50
CA PHE A 185 -8.25 15.96 -19.75
C PHE A 185 -8.37 17.20 -18.86
N PRO A 186 -8.83 18.35 -19.41
CA PRO A 186 -8.97 19.58 -18.65
C PRO A 186 -9.85 19.37 -17.42
N ARG A 187 -9.45 19.99 -16.32
CA ARG A 187 -10.23 20.01 -15.07
C ARG A 187 -9.97 21.30 -14.29
N PRO A 188 -10.94 21.77 -13.50
CA PRO A 188 -10.70 22.85 -12.54
C PRO A 188 -9.70 22.37 -11.49
N ALA A 189 -8.62 23.12 -11.27
CA ALA A 189 -7.70 22.86 -10.17
C ALA A 189 -8.37 23.26 -8.85
N VAL A 190 -8.51 22.31 -7.92
CA VAL A 190 -9.09 22.54 -6.59
C VAL A 190 -7.98 22.75 -5.54
N ASN A 191 -6.85 22.05 -5.71
CA ASN A 191 -5.72 22.10 -4.80
C ASN A 191 -4.48 22.78 -5.43
N THR A 192 -3.71 23.50 -4.61
CA THR A 192 -2.46 24.14 -5.02
C THR A 192 -1.39 23.12 -5.45
N ASN A 193 -1.40 21.91 -4.88
CA ASN A 193 -0.48 20.85 -5.27
C ASN A 193 -1.08 20.01 -6.41
N PRO A 194 -0.49 20.02 -7.62
CA PRO A 194 -1.06 19.34 -8.79
C PRO A 194 -1.12 17.82 -8.65
N ARG A 195 -0.18 17.20 -7.91
CA ARG A 195 -0.19 15.75 -7.66
C ARG A 195 -1.35 15.38 -6.75
N ILE A 196 -1.52 16.08 -5.62
CA ILE A 196 -2.63 15.82 -4.68
C ILE A 196 -3.97 16.06 -5.37
N ASP A 197 -4.04 17.14 -6.16
CA ASP A 197 -5.21 17.41 -6.99
C ASP A 197 -5.48 16.21 -7.91
N ALA A 198 -4.46 15.66 -8.59
CA ALA A 198 -4.61 14.52 -9.50
C ALA A 198 -5.06 13.25 -8.77
N ILE A 199 -4.51 12.97 -7.60
CA ILE A 199 -4.87 11.81 -6.77
C ILE A 199 -6.35 11.86 -6.38
N LEU A 200 -6.83 12.99 -5.83
CA LEU A 200 -8.16 13.10 -5.23
C LEU A 200 -9.26 13.54 -6.19
N HIS A 201 -8.93 14.37 -7.20
CA HIS A 201 -9.89 14.97 -8.13
C HIS A 201 -9.64 14.56 -9.60
N GLY A 202 -8.55 13.85 -9.89
CA GLY A 202 -8.26 13.41 -11.26
C GLY A 202 -9.17 12.24 -11.66
N ARG A 203 -9.59 12.20 -12.93
CA ARG A 203 -10.44 11.11 -13.45
C ARG A 203 -9.80 9.74 -13.27
N VAL A 204 -8.49 9.64 -13.51
CA VAL A 204 -7.72 8.39 -13.44
C VAL A 204 -6.66 8.42 -12.34
N GLY A 205 -6.76 9.33 -11.36
CA GLY A 205 -5.74 9.49 -10.32
C GLY A 205 -4.42 10.10 -10.84
N ASN A 206 -3.36 10.00 -10.05
CA ASN A 206 -2.00 10.31 -10.49
C ASN A 206 -1.35 9.06 -11.08
N LEU A 207 -1.06 9.10 -12.38
CA LEU A 207 -0.47 7.98 -13.12
C LEU A 207 1.05 8.01 -13.03
N VAL A 208 1.62 6.86 -12.68
CA VAL A 208 3.05 6.58 -12.85
C VAL A 208 3.19 5.57 -13.99
N PRO A 209 3.77 5.96 -15.13
CA PRO A 209 3.90 5.08 -16.28
C PRO A 209 4.80 3.89 -15.95
N ARG A 210 4.59 2.79 -16.69
CA ARG A 210 5.38 1.57 -16.60
C ARG A 210 6.87 1.87 -16.77
N ARG A 211 7.70 1.30 -15.89
CA ARG A 211 9.17 1.42 -15.94
C ARG A 211 9.83 0.11 -15.54
N GLU A 212 10.65 -0.45 -16.42
CA GLU A 212 11.77 -1.35 -16.09
C GLU A 212 11.40 -2.52 -15.13
N GLY A 213 10.23 -3.13 -15.35
CA GLY A 213 9.72 -4.26 -14.55
C GLY A 213 8.61 -3.93 -13.56
N ASN A 214 8.29 -2.64 -13.38
CA ASN A 214 7.13 -2.19 -12.62
C ASN A 214 5.96 -1.90 -13.57
N PRO A 215 4.77 -2.49 -13.36
CA PRO A 215 3.57 -2.13 -14.10
C PRO A 215 3.24 -0.63 -13.97
N MET A 216 2.45 -0.09 -14.91
CA MET A 216 1.83 1.23 -14.70
C MET A 216 1.07 1.23 -13.36
N SER A 217 1.18 2.31 -12.60
CA SER A 217 0.48 2.42 -11.32
C SER A 217 -0.34 3.70 -11.23
N ILE A 218 -1.41 3.62 -10.44
CA ILE A 218 -2.36 4.70 -10.23
C ILE A 218 -2.42 5.00 -8.75
N GLU A 219 -1.99 6.19 -8.34
CA GLU A 219 -2.26 6.71 -7.00
C GLU A 219 -3.65 7.34 -7.00
N TYR A 220 -4.55 6.81 -6.19
CA TYR A 220 -5.97 7.16 -6.25
C TYR A 220 -6.52 7.77 -4.97
N PHE A 221 -5.82 7.65 -3.83
CA PHE A 221 -6.25 8.23 -2.57
C PHE A 221 -5.05 8.58 -1.70
N ILE A 222 -5.11 9.68 -0.94
CA ILE A 222 -4.06 10.11 -0.02
C ILE A 222 -4.71 10.85 1.16
N THR A 223 -4.31 10.53 2.39
CA THR A 223 -4.88 11.14 3.59
C THR A 223 -4.18 12.47 3.94
N PRO A 224 -4.80 13.36 4.74
CA PRO A 224 -4.11 14.54 5.26
C PRO A 224 -2.86 14.20 6.07
N TYR A 225 -2.86 13.06 6.76
CA TYR A 225 -1.70 12.57 7.51
C TYR A 225 -0.55 12.17 6.59
N ASP A 226 -0.83 11.42 5.51
CA ASP A 226 0.20 11.03 4.53
C ASP A 226 0.83 12.25 3.86
N GLN A 227 0.02 13.26 3.54
CA GLN A 227 0.49 14.52 2.96
C GLN A 227 1.43 15.27 3.92
N LEU A 228 1.09 15.29 5.21
CA LEU A 228 1.92 15.95 6.22
C LEU A 228 3.21 15.15 6.48
N GLU A 229 3.14 13.83 6.53
CA GLU A 229 4.31 12.97 6.70
C GLU A 229 5.28 13.08 5.52
N GLU A 230 4.77 13.16 4.29
CA GLU A 230 5.58 13.40 3.08
C GLU A 230 6.32 14.74 3.13
N GLN A 231 5.68 15.79 3.65
CA GLN A 231 6.32 17.09 3.82
C GLN A 231 7.43 17.07 4.88
N MET A 232 7.26 16.28 5.94
CA MET A 232 8.23 16.17 7.04
C MET A 232 9.40 15.26 6.67
N MET A 233 9.16 14.18 5.93
CA MET A 233 10.16 13.17 5.59
C MET A 233 10.13 12.81 4.10
N PRO A 234 10.53 13.72 3.20
CA PRO A 234 10.46 13.47 1.77
C PRO A 234 11.34 12.27 1.37
N GLY A 235 10.73 11.28 0.70
CA GLY A 235 11.42 10.13 0.10
C GLY A 235 11.60 8.91 1.01
N LEU A 236 11.09 8.91 2.24
CA LEU A 236 11.25 7.77 3.17
C LEU A 236 10.07 6.78 3.16
N GLY A 237 8.94 7.12 2.52
CA GLY A 237 7.70 6.31 2.56
C GLY A 237 6.97 6.20 1.22
N CYS A 238 6.09 5.19 1.13
CA CYS A 238 5.05 5.12 0.11
C CYS A 238 3.81 5.85 0.66
N TYR A 239 3.55 7.07 0.19
CA TYR A 239 2.43 7.88 0.65
C TYR A 239 1.17 7.63 -0.19
N GLY A 240 0.05 7.35 0.48
CA GLY A 240 -1.24 7.13 -0.15
C GLY A 240 -1.45 5.74 -0.73
N ASN A 241 -2.68 5.50 -1.19
CA ASN A 241 -3.11 4.24 -1.77
C ASN A 241 -2.88 4.23 -3.28
N LYS A 242 -2.35 3.11 -3.78
CA LYS A 242 -2.12 2.88 -5.20
C LYS A 242 -2.60 1.51 -5.66
N VAL A 243 -2.90 1.42 -6.95
CA VAL A 243 -3.14 0.16 -7.67
C VAL A 243 -2.18 0.04 -8.84
N LEU A 244 -1.89 -1.20 -9.24
CA LEU A 244 -1.12 -1.55 -10.41
C LEU A 244 -2.08 -1.92 -11.54
N VAL A 245 -1.82 -1.42 -12.75
CA VAL A 245 -2.57 -1.76 -13.96
C VAL A 245 -1.91 -2.99 -14.58
N THR A 246 -2.64 -4.11 -14.62
CA THR A 246 -2.12 -5.39 -15.13
C THR A 246 -3.13 -6.06 -16.06
N VAL A 247 -2.68 -7.10 -16.76
CA VAL A 247 -3.51 -7.99 -17.56
C VAL A 247 -3.19 -9.43 -17.18
N ASP A 248 -4.20 -10.22 -16.82
CA ASP A 248 -4.03 -11.62 -16.47
C ASP A 248 -4.91 -12.50 -17.39
N GLY A 249 -4.51 -13.75 -17.56
CA GLY A 249 -5.30 -14.74 -18.31
C GLY A 249 -6.59 -15.15 -17.60
N THR A 250 -7.64 -15.39 -18.36
CA THR A 250 -8.97 -15.81 -17.88
C THR A 250 -9.45 -17.07 -18.61
N SER A 251 -10.35 -17.84 -17.98
CA SER A 251 -10.98 -19.01 -18.59
C SER A 251 -12.06 -18.66 -19.63
N ILE A 252 -12.53 -17.41 -19.61
CA ILE A 252 -13.53 -16.87 -20.52
C ILE A 252 -12.90 -15.83 -21.43
N LEU A 253 -13.47 -15.66 -22.63
CA LEU A 253 -13.07 -14.62 -23.57
C LEU A 253 -13.70 -13.28 -23.17
N HIS A 254 -12.89 -12.24 -23.11
CA HIS A 254 -13.33 -10.86 -22.96
C HIS A 254 -12.98 -10.05 -24.19
N LYS A 255 -13.90 -9.19 -24.61
CA LYS A 255 -13.67 -8.23 -25.70
C LYS A 255 -12.84 -7.06 -25.16
N LEU A 256 -11.55 -7.05 -25.51
CA LEU A 256 -10.59 -6.04 -25.05
C LEU A 256 -10.19 -5.09 -26.19
N PRO A 257 -9.99 -3.79 -25.92
CA PRO A 257 -9.39 -2.86 -26.87
C PRO A 257 -7.93 -3.23 -27.14
N VAL A 258 -7.52 -3.24 -28.41
CA VAL A 258 -6.14 -3.49 -28.87
C VAL A 258 -5.50 -2.27 -29.52
N ALA A 259 -6.25 -1.17 -29.62
CA ALA A 259 -5.80 0.13 -30.09
C ALA A 259 -6.50 1.24 -29.31
N SER A 260 -5.80 2.37 -29.11
CA SER A 260 -6.29 3.51 -28.31
C SER A 260 -7.67 3.94 -28.77
N LEU A 261 -8.62 3.99 -27.84
CA LEU A 261 -10.01 4.36 -28.10
C LEU A 261 -10.25 5.87 -28.07
N ILE A 262 -9.29 6.64 -27.56
CA ILE A 262 -9.34 8.09 -27.49
C ILE A 262 -8.56 8.67 -28.67
N GLU A 263 -9.25 9.35 -29.59
CA GLU A 263 -8.60 10.03 -30.70
C GLU A 263 -7.83 11.28 -30.24
N ASP A 264 -6.72 11.59 -30.90
CA ASP A 264 -5.89 12.78 -30.59
C ASP A 264 -6.51 14.10 -31.11
N SER A 265 -7.77 14.08 -31.56
CA SER A 265 -8.43 15.25 -32.13
C SER A 265 -8.76 16.27 -31.03
N GLN A 266 -8.13 17.45 -31.14
CA GLN A 266 -8.21 18.58 -30.20
C GLN A 266 -9.58 19.29 -30.12
N GLN A 267 -10.69 18.62 -30.41
CA GLN A 267 -12.00 19.28 -30.44
C GLN A 267 -13.07 18.46 -29.74
N VAL A 268 -13.20 18.64 -28.43
CA VAL A 268 -14.49 18.47 -27.76
C VAL A 268 -14.66 19.59 -26.73
N GLU A 269 -15.06 20.75 -27.24
CA GLU A 269 -15.59 21.91 -26.50
C GLU A 269 -17.05 21.65 -26.05
N ASN A 270 -17.50 20.38 -26.04
CA ASN A 270 -18.90 20.03 -25.78
C ASN A 270 -18.99 18.74 -24.94
N GLU A 271 -19.33 18.89 -23.67
CA GLU A 271 -19.28 17.89 -22.58
C GLU A 271 -20.14 16.60 -22.75
N ARG A 272 -20.54 16.17 -23.96
CA ARG A 272 -21.45 15.03 -24.16
C ARG A 272 -21.16 14.10 -25.36
N ALA A 273 -20.09 14.30 -26.12
CA ALA A 273 -19.68 13.29 -27.12
C ALA A 273 -18.93 12.15 -26.41
N SER A 274 -19.28 10.89 -26.70
CA SER A 274 -18.58 9.71 -26.18
C SER A 274 -17.08 9.84 -26.46
N LEU A 275 -16.28 10.02 -25.40
CA LEU A 275 -14.83 10.20 -25.47
C LEU A 275 -14.10 8.98 -26.05
N PHE A 276 -14.80 7.84 -26.07
CA PHE A 276 -14.31 6.57 -26.55
C PHE A 276 -14.99 6.20 -27.86
N ARG A 277 -14.18 5.82 -28.85
CA ARG A 277 -14.67 5.13 -30.03
C ARG A 277 -15.36 3.82 -29.65
N GLY A 278 -16.47 3.50 -30.29
CA GLY A 278 -17.18 2.22 -30.08
C GLY A 278 -16.30 1.01 -30.45
N LEU A 279 -16.44 -0.07 -29.68
CA LEU A 279 -15.68 -1.30 -29.89
C LEU A 279 -16.13 -2.04 -31.17
N ASP A 280 -15.40 -1.86 -32.26
CA ASP A 280 -15.54 -2.63 -33.51
C ASP A 280 -14.42 -3.67 -33.67
N GLY A 281 -14.49 -4.52 -34.70
CA GLY A 281 -13.49 -5.55 -34.96
C GLY A 281 -12.12 -5.02 -35.39
N ALA A 282 -11.96 -3.71 -35.63
CA ALA A 282 -10.68 -3.09 -35.97
C ALA A 282 -9.92 -2.60 -34.74
N VAL A 283 -10.63 -2.21 -33.67
CA VAL A 283 -10.02 -1.65 -32.44
C VAL A 283 -10.14 -2.58 -31.22
N SER A 284 -10.85 -3.69 -31.34
CA SER A 284 -11.07 -4.64 -30.23
C SER A 284 -11.00 -6.09 -30.67
N MET A 285 -10.68 -6.98 -29.73
CA MET A 285 -10.53 -8.42 -29.96
C MET A 285 -11.01 -9.23 -28.77
N ASP A 286 -11.60 -10.41 -29.02
CA ASP A 286 -11.92 -11.38 -27.98
C ASP A 286 -10.65 -12.13 -27.55
N LEU A 287 -10.22 -11.93 -26.31
CA LEU A 287 -9.01 -12.52 -25.75
C LEU A 287 -9.31 -13.31 -24.48
N PRO A 288 -8.61 -14.43 -24.19
CA PRO A 288 -8.70 -15.16 -22.93
C PRO A 288 -7.92 -14.43 -21.83
N ALA A 289 -8.17 -13.13 -21.69
CA ALA A 289 -7.50 -12.23 -20.75
C ALA A 289 -8.46 -11.14 -20.30
N CYS A 290 -8.17 -10.52 -19.16
CA CYS A 290 -8.93 -9.40 -18.61
C CYS A 290 -7.98 -8.37 -18.00
N PHE A 291 -8.37 -7.10 -17.98
CA PHE A 291 -7.59 -6.09 -17.28
C PHE A 291 -7.89 -6.13 -15.79
N PHE A 292 -6.88 -5.80 -14.99
CA PHE A 292 -7.01 -5.78 -13.54
C PHE A 292 -6.39 -4.53 -12.93
N LEU A 293 -7.07 -3.96 -11.94
CA LEU A 293 -6.46 -3.06 -10.97
C LEU A 293 -6.01 -3.90 -9.77
N LYS A 294 -4.71 -4.19 -9.68
CA LYS A 294 -4.12 -5.05 -8.66
C LYS A 294 -3.60 -4.24 -7.49
N PHE A 295 -3.98 -4.62 -6.27
CA PHE A 295 -3.49 -3.97 -5.06
C PHE A 295 -2.11 -4.53 -4.66
N PRO A 296 -1.17 -3.68 -4.20
CA PRO A 296 0.11 -4.14 -3.65
C PRO A 296 -0.05 -5.01 -2.40
N GLN A 297 -1.11 -4.76 -1.63
CA GLN A 297 -1.53 -5.55 -0.46
C GLN A 297 -3.04 -5.78 -0.52
N PRO A 298 -3.57 -6.87 0.05
CA PRO A 298 -5.00 -7.13 0.06
C PRO A 298 -5.79 -5.94 0.63
N PHE A 299 -6.79 -5.47 -0.11
CA PHE A 299 -7.55 -4.27 0.23
C PHE A 299 -8.89 -4.63 0.90
N PRO A 300 -9.18 -4.13 2.12
CA PRO A 300 -10.44 -4.38 2.79
C PRO A 300 -11.56 -3.52 2.18
N ILE A 301 -12.63 -4.16 1.72
CA ILE A 301 -13.76 -3.52 1.06
C ILE A 301 -15.10 -4.11 1.54
N LEU A 302 -16.13 -3.28 1.64
CA LEU A 302 -17.50 -3.68 1.98
C LEU A 302 -18.15 -4.45 0.82
N THR A 303 -19.02 -5.40 1.16
CA THR A 303 -19.75 -6.21 0.17
C THR A 303 -20.59 -5.35 -0.79
N SER A 304 -21.22 -4.28 -0.29
CA SER A 304 -22.00 -3.33 -1.10
C SER A 304 -21.17 -2.65 -2.20
N PHE A 305 -19.92 -2.30 -1.91
CA PHE A 305 -19.00 -1.75 -2.91
C PHE A 305 -18.45 -2.80 -3.87
N ILE A 306 -18.25 -4.04 -3.39
CA ILE A 306 -17.94 -5.19 -4.26
C ILE A 306 -19.05 -5.37 -5.31
N GLU A 307 -20.31 -5.43 -4.87
CA GLU A 307 -21.47 -5.58 -5.75
C GLU A 307 -21.60 -4.41 -6.73
N ASN A 308 -21.29 -3.19 -6.28
CA ASN A 308 -21.29 -2.01 -7.15
C ASN A 308 -20.23 -2.12 -8.25
N ILE A 309 -19.01 -2.54 -7.90
CA ILE A 309 -17.93 -2.79 -8.87
C ILE A 309 -18.35 -3.88 -9.86
N GLN A 310 -18.91 -5.00 -9.40
CA GLN A 310 -19.37 -6.08 -10.27
C GLN A 310 -20.46 -5.62 -11.25
N ARG A 311 -21.40 -4.79 -10.79
CA ARG A 311 -22.43 -4.19 -11.64
C ARG A 311 -21.84 -3.23 -12.68
N LEU A 312 -20.84 -2.44 -12.27
CA LEU A 312 -20.16 -1.48 -13.13
C LEU A 312 -19.32 -2.16 -14.22
N THR A 313 -18.60 -3.22 -13.87
CA THR A 313 -17.69 -3.91 -14.79
C THR A 313 -18.41 -4.96 -15.63
N GLY A 314 -19.52 -5.51 -15.12
CA GLY A 314 -20.19 -6.67 -15.71
C GLY A 314 -19.39 -7.96 -15.55
N ILE A 315 -18.35 -7.96 -14.70
CA ILE A 315 -17.45 -9.10 -14.52
C ILE A 315 -17.52 -9.54 -13.05
N SER A 316 -17.89 -10.80 -12.83
CA SER A 316 -17.87 -11.40 -11.50
C SER A 316 -16.45 -11.48 -10.97
N MET A 317 -16.25 -11.14 -9.69
CA MET A 317 -14.97 -11.38 -9.03
C MET A 317 -14.88 -12.87 -8.71
N THR A 318 -14.08 -13.60 -9.48
CA THR A 318 -13.99 -15.08 -9.49
C THR A 318 -13.17 -15.70 -8.34
N GLU A 319 -12.57 -14.89 -7.47
CA GLU A 319 -11.86 -15.40 -6.29
C GLU A 319 -12.88 -15.79 -5.20
N GLU A 320 -12.65 -16.90 -4.50
CA GLU A 320 -13.43 -17.29 -3.31
C GLU A 320 -13.18 -16.27 -2.19
N LEU A 321 -13.91 -15.16 -2.23
CA LEU A 321 -13.83 -14.12 -1.23
C LEU A 321 -14.41 -14.63 0.09
N GLN A 322 -13.62 -14.56 1.15
CA GLN A 322 -14.09 -14.86 2.49
C GLN A 322 -14.74 -13.61 3.08
N TYR A 323 -16.07 -13.64 3.19
CA TYR A 323 -16.85 -12.57 3.82
C TYR A 323 -16.87 -12.73 5.33
N ILE A 324 -16.49 -11.68 6.05
CA ILE A 324 -16.54 -11.60 7.52
C ILE A 324 -17.03 -10.20 7.94
N PRO A 325 -17.42 -9.99 9.21
CA PRO A 325 -17.81 -8.66 9.70
C PRO A 325 -16.75 -7.58 9.40
N PHE A 326 -17.17 -6.45 8.85
CA PHE A 326 -16.25 -5.50 8.23
C PHE A 326 -15.25 -4.85 9.21
N TYR A 327 -15.68 -4.46 10.41
CA TYR A 327 -14.76 -3.89 11.40
C TYR A 327 -13.74 -4.92 11.91
N GLN A 328 -14.12 -6.19 11.94
CA GLN A 328 -13.21 -7.30 12.23
C GLN A 328 -12.15 -7.45 11.14
N LEU A 329 -12.58 -7.41 9.87
CA LEU A 329 -11.71 -7.44 8.70
C LEU A 329 -10.70 -6.29 8.70
N LEU A 330 -11.18 -5.07 8.89
CA LEU A 330 -10.35 -3.86 8.88
C LEU A 330 -9.34 -3.88 10.04
N THR A 331 -9.77 -4.32 11.23
CA THR A 331 -8.88 -4.50 12.38
C THR A 331 -7.74 -5.47 12.07
N LYS A 332 -8.07 -6.63 11.50
CA LYS A 332 -7.06 -7.62 11.10
C LYS A 332 -6.07 -7.02 10.10
N ALA A 333 -6.57 -6.38 9.04
CA ALA A 333 -5.74 -5.79 7.99
C ALA A 333 -4.78 -4.71 8.55
N VAL A 334 -5.27 -3.81 9.41
CA VAL A 334 -4.46 -2.72 10.00
C VAL A 334 -3.40 -3.26 10.96
N LEU A 335 -3.72 -4.30 11.75
CA LEU A 335 -2.76 -4.90 12.67
C LEU A 335 -1.69 -5.74 11.95
N GLU A 336 -2.06 -6.45 10.89
CA GLU A 336 -1.11 -7.18 10.03
C GLU A 336 -0.11 -6.24 9.36
N GLN A 337 -0.56 -5.06 8.88
CA GLN A 337 0.32 -4.02 8.37
C GLN A 337 1.31 -3.49 9.42
N LYS A 338 0.93 -3.53 10.70
CA LYS A 338 1.80 -3.15 11.84
C LYS A 338 2.62 -4.32 12.39
N HIS A 339 2.66 -5.46 11.68
CA HIS A 339 3.34 -6.69 12.11
C HIS A 339 2.92 -7.20 13.49
N CYS A 340 1.64 -7.02 13.84
CA CYS A 340 1.06 -7.54 15.08
C CYS A 340 0.00 -8.61 14.79
N THR A 341 0.19 -9.80 15.35
CA THR A 341 -0.80 -10.88 15.36
C THR A 341 -1.55 -10.87 16.68
N VAL A 342 -2.89 -10.87 16.66
CA VAL A 342 -3.70 -10.86 17.90
C VAL A 342 -4.81 -11.90 17.82
N GLU A 343 -5.03 -12.61 18.93
CA GLU A 343 -6.17 -13.49 19.15
C GLU A 343 -7.43 -12.66 19.45
N TYR A 344 -8.54 -13.03 18.81
CA TYR A 344 -9.82 -12.33 18.92
C TYR A 344 -10.36 -12.40 20.36
N LEU A 345 -10.72 -11.24 20.93
CA LEU A 345 -11.89 -10.96 21.79
C LEU A 345 -11.71 -9.60 22.52
N ASP A 346 -12.80 -8.81 22.58
CA ASP A 346 -13.01 -7.58 23.37
C ASP A 346 -11.88 -6.53 23.35
N GLN A 347 -11.63 -5.98 22.17
CA GLN A 347 -10.50 -5.10 21.92
C GLN A 347 -10.84 -3.62 22.18
N TYR A 348 -10.46 -3.14 23.36
CA TYR A 348 -10.32 -1.71 23.65
C TYR A 348 -8.99 -1.22 23.07
N PHE A 349 -9.06 -0.37 22.05
CA PHE A 349 -7.89 0.29 21.45
C PHE A 349 -7.55 1.55 22.23
N LEU A 350 -6.31 1.66 22.69
CA LEU A 350 -5.84 2.84 23.41
C LEU A 350 -5.10 3.76 22.44
N VAL A 351 -5.65 4.94 22.21
CA VAL A 351 -5.05 5.97 21.36
C VAL A 351 -4.42 7.04 22.24
N SER A 352 -3.12 7.23 22.09
CA SER A 352 -2.39 8.34 22.70
C SER A 352 -2.51 9.58 21.80
N LEU A 353 -2.96 10.67 22.40
CA LEU A 353 -3.11 11.97 21.76
C LEU A 353 -2.13 12.97 22.39
N PRO A 354 -1.82 14.09 21.71
CA PRO A 354 -0.93 15.08 22.28
C PRO A 354 -1.42 15.64 23.62
N ASP A 355 -0.47 16.17 24.39
CA ASP A 355 -0.69 16.66 25.76
C ASP A 355 -1.14 15.55 26.72
N ASN A 356 -0.66 14.33 26.49
CA ASN A 356 -0.85 13.16 27.34
C ASN A 356 -2.33 12.76 27.54
N HIS A 357 -3.18 13.01 26.55
CA HIS A 357 -4.57 12.57 26.54
C HIS A 357 -4.67 11.14 26.00
N PHE A 358 -5.49 10.31 26.64
CA PHE A 358 -5.69 8.91 26.23
C PHE A 358 -7.17 8.65 26.00
N HIS A 359 -7.50 8.21 24.79
CA HIS A 359 -8.85 7.82 24.43
C HIS A 359 -8.89 6.30 24.23
N SER A 360 -9.98 5.68 24.69
CA SER A 360 -10.25 4.27 24.45
C SER A 360 -11.36 4.12 23.42
N TYR A 361 -11.14 3.30 22.39
CA TYR A 361 -12.12 3.01 21.35
C TYR A 361 -12.48 1.53 21.35
N VAL A 362 -13.78 1.25 21.24
CA VAL A 362 -14.31 -0.07 20.92
C VAL A 362 -15.00 0.02 19.56
N LEU A 363 -14.66 -0.91 18.67
CA LEU A 363 -15.39 -1.08 17.42
C LEU A 363 -16.48 -2.11 17.66
N SER A 364 -17.74 -1.67 17.61
CA SER A 364 -18.86 -2.58 17.83
C SER A 364 -18.99 -3.54 16.66
N HIS A 365 -19.11 -4.82 16.98
CA HIS A 365 -19.33 -5.90 16.01
C HIS A 365 -20.81 -6.26 15.93
N GLU A 366 -21.65 -5.62 16.75
CA GLU A 366 -23.08 -5.83 16.77
C GLU A 366 -23.74 -5.02 15.66
N ALA A 367 -24.77 -5.61 15.06
CA ALA A 367 -25.63 -4.88 14.15
C ALA A 367 -26.39 -3.80 14.93
N SER A 368 -26.49 -2.57 14.40
CA SER A 368 -27.38 -1.57 14.98
C SER A 368 -28.81 -2.12 15.08
N LEU A 369 -29.65 -1.57 15.97
CA LEU A 369 -31.04 -2.01 16.18
C LEU A 369 -31.88 -2.14 14.89
N HIS A 370 -31.46 -1.49 13.80
CA HIS A 370 -32.13 -1.51 12.50
C HIS A 370 -31.57 -2.52 11.49
N LEU A 371 -30.38 -3.11 11.73
CA LEU A 371 -29.75 -4.08 10.83
C LEU A 371 -29.90 -5.50 11.39
N LYS A 372 -30.29 -6.46 10.54
CA LYS A 372 -30.46 -7.88 10.95
C LYS A 372 -29.13 -8.63 11.09
N LYS A 373 -28.06 -8.13 10.47
CA LYS A 373 -26.71 -8.70 10.45
C LYS A 373 -25.68 -7.57 10.38
N PRO A 374 -24.49 -7.72 10.98
CA PRO A 374 -23.41 -6.75 10.81
C PRO A 374 -23.00 -6.66 9.34
N PRO A 375 -22.48 -5.51 8.89
CA PRO A 375 -21.95 -5.39 7.53
C PRO A 375 -20.81 -6.38 7.32
N GLU A 376 -20.83 -7.05 6.19
CA GLU A 376 -19.75 -7.94 5.78
C GLU A 376 -18.83 -7.23 4.78
N GLY A 377 -17.60 -7.72 4.70
CA GLY A 377 -16.66 -7.34 3.65
C GLY A 377 -15.63 -8.43 3.42
N ALA A 378 -14.78 -8.21 2.43
CA ALA A 378 -13.72 -9.13 2.05
C ALA A 378 -12.42 -8.39 1.74
N LEU A 379 -11.30 -9.11 1.81
CA LEU A 379 -10.02 -8.64 1.26
C LEU A 379 -9.98 -8.97 -0.23
N ILE A 380 -9.72 -7.96 -1.06
CA ILE A 380 -9.57 -8.13 -2.51
C ILE A 380 -8.14 -7.86 -2.94
N ASN A 381 -7.62 -8.68 -3.86
CA ASN A 381 -6.26 -8.50 -4.41
C ASN A 381 -6.25 -7.78 -5.75
N LYS A 382 -7.34 -7.90 -6.52
CA LYS A 382 -7.47 -7.30 -7.85
C LYS A 382 -8.92 -7.08 -8.24
N ILE A 383 -9.17 -6.07 -9.08
CA ILE A 383 -10.49 -5.75 -9.62
C ILE A 383 -10.48 -5.94 -11.14
N PRO A 384 -11.30 -6.85 -11.70
CA PRO A 384 -11.38 -7.06 -13.13
C PRO A 384 -12.15 -5.95 -13.84
N PHE A 385 -11.72 -5.58 -15.05
CA PHE A 385 -12.46 -4.68 -15.95
C PHE A 385 -12.05 -4.94 -17.41
N SER A 386 -12.86 -4.47 -18.36
CA SER A 386 -12.63 -4.71 -19.80
C SER A 386 -12.52 -3.45 -20.63
N HIS A 387 -12.91 -2.29 -20.09
CA HIS A 387 -12.92 -1.02 -20.83
C HIS A 387 -12.30 0.13 -20.02
N PRO A 388 -11.44 0.99 -20.62
CA PRO A 388 -10.78 2.10 -19.92
C PRO A 388 -11.75 3.09 -19.26
N GLU A 389 -12.93 3.31 -19.83
CA GLU A 389 -13.98 4.18 -19.26
C GLU A 389 -14.47 3.72 -17.87
N GLN A 390 -14.30 2.44 -17.53
CA GLN A 390 -14.72 1.92 -16.23
C GLN A 390 -13.77 2.37 -15.11
N VAL A 391 -12.50 2.67 -15.42
CA VAL A 391 -11.47 2.97 -14.43
C VAL A 391 -11.84 4.18 -13.55
N PRO A 392 -12.26 5.35 -14.07
CA PRO A 392 -12.67 6.47 -13.23
C PRO A 392 -13.75 6.12 -12.20
N SER A 393 -14.80 5.41 -12.63
CA SER A 393 -15.90 5.02 -11.74
C SER A 393 -15.46 4.00 -10.69
N ILE A 394 -14.57 3.06 -11.04
CA ILE A 394 -13.95 2.16 -10.07
C ILE A 394 -13.12 2.95 -9.05
N LEU A 395 -12.30 3.90 -9.49
CA LEU A 395 -11.47 4.71 -8.59
C LEU A 395 -12.31 5.58 -7.64
N GLU A 396 -13.46 6.09 -8.07
CA GLU A 396 -14.37 6.81 -7.18
C GLU A 396 -14.93 5.92 -6.05
N ILE A 397 -15.27 4.67 -6.36
CA ILE A 397 -15.66 3.67 -5.33
C ILE A 397 -14.49 3.39 -4.38
N LEU A 398 -13.28 3.19 -4.92
CA LEU A 398 -12.10 2.91 -4.11
C LEU A 398 -11.68 4.09 -3.22
N ARG A 399 -11.81 5.32 -3.72
CA ARG A 399 -11.63 6.55 -2.95
C ARG A 399 -12.61 6.63 -1.80
N HIS A 400 -13.88 6.37 -2.06
CA HIS A 400 -14.92 6.34 -1.02
C HIS A 400 -14.58 5.30 0.06
N GLN A 401 -14.34 4.05 -0.33
CA GLN A 401 -13.97 2.99 0.61
C GLN A 401 -12.70 3.35 1.39
N SER A 402 -11.70 3.95 0.74
CA SER A 402 -10.46 4.35 1.41
C SER A 402 -10.70 5.43 2.46
N ALA A 403 -11.54 6.42 2.17
CA ALA A 403 -11.89 7.46 3.14
C ALA A 403 -12.61 6.89 4.36
N TYR A 404 -13.57 5.98 4.15
CA TYR A 404 -14.24 5.27 5.22
C TYR A 404 -13.25 4.43 6.05
N ASN A 405 -12.38 3.66 5.38
CA ASN A 405 -11.35 2.84 6.02
C ASN A 405 -10.41 3.68 6.87
N THR A 406 -9.93 4.81 6.35
CA THR A 406 -9.05 5.73 7.07
C THR A 406 -9.69 6.21 8.38
N LEU A 407 -10.96 6.61 8.34
CA LEU A 407 -11.67 7.09 9.52
C LEU A 407 -11.77 6.00 10.60
N ILE A 408 -12.23 4.79 10.24
CA ILE A 408 -12.36 3.70 11.22
C ILE A 408 -10.99 3.21 11.69
N ALA A 409 -10.03 3.06 10.77
CA ALA A 409 -8.66 2.63 11.09
C ALA A 409 -7.93 3.61 12.00
N SER A 410 -8.31 4.89 12.03
CA SER A 410 -7.73 5.89 12.94
C SER A 410 -7.93 5.55 14.42
N CYS A 411 -8.92 4.71 14.75
CA CYS A 411 -9.17 4.20 16.10
C CYS A 411 -8.31 2.97 16.46
N ILE A 412 -7.63 2.35 15.50
CA ILE A 412 -7.01 1.02 15.65
C ILE A 412 -5.51 1.16 15.94
N THR A 413 -5.12 0.85 17.18
CA THR A 413 -3.73 0.90 17.65
C THR A 413 -3.25 -0.46 18.14
N VAL A 414 -1.93 -0.63 18.21
CA VAL A 414 -1.32 -1.82 18.83
C VAL A 414 -1.49 -1.79 20.36
N ASN A 415 -1.51 -0.59 20.93
CA ASN A 415 -1.68 -0.38 22.36
C ASN A 415 -3.09 -0.76 22.80
N ARG A 416 -3.19 -1.66 23.77
CA ARG A 416 -4.45 -2.10 24.38
C ARG A 416 -4.65 -1.39 25.70
N ALA A 417 -5.90 -1.09 26.04
CA ALA A 417 -6.23 -0.66 27.39
C ALA A 417 -6.01 -1.85 28.33
N ASP A 418 -4.91 -1.85 29.08
CA ASP A 418 -4.72 -2.79 30.18
C ASP A 418 -5.62 -2.38 31.36
N LYS A 419 -6.00 -3.33 32.22
CA LYS A 419 -6.95 -3.11 33.34
C LYS A 419 -6.48 -2.07 34.38
N GLY A 420 -5.27 -1.50 34.23
CA GLY A 420 -4.69 -0.48 35.11
C GLY A 420 -4.47 0.91 34.48
N PHE A 421 -4.76 1.12 33.20
CA PHE A 421 -4.62 2.44 32.55
C PHE A 421 -5.98 3.15 32.46
N PRO A 422 -6.21 4.24 33.20
CA PRO A 422 -7.45 4.99 33.07
C PRO A 422 -7.40 5.80 31.77
N ALA A 423 -8.08 5.32 30.72
CA ALA A 423 -8.39 6.18 29.59
C ALA A 423 -9.22 7.37 30.08
N SER A 424 -8.88 8.58 29.63
CA SER A 424 -9.59 9.80 30.03
C SER A 424 -11.02 9.85 29.50
N LEU A 425 -11.28 9.21 28.36
CA LEU A 425 -12.59 9.14 27.70
C LEU A 425 -12.73 7.79 26.96
N HIS A 426 -13.95 7.26 26.96
CA HIS A 426 -14.31 6.02 26.27
C HIS A 426 -15.31 6.30 25.14
N PHE A 427 -15.06 5.67 23.99
CA PHE A 427 -15.83 5.85 22.77
C PHE A 427 -16.19 4.50 22.15
N GLU A 428 -17.42 4.38 21.71
CA GLU A 428 -17.92 3.23 20.97
C GLU A 428 -18.22 3.64 19.52
N VAL A 429 -17.58 2.96 18.56
CA VAL A 429 -17.81 3.18 17.13
C VAL A 429 -18.75 2.12 16.61
N ASN A 430 -19.91 2.55 16.13
CA ASN A 430 -21.00 1.69 15.69
C ASN A 430 -21.26 1.91 14.19
N TYR A 431 -21.41 0.81 13.46
CA TYR A 431 -21.84 0.86 12.07
C TYR A 431 -23.30 1.33 11.96
N LEU A 432 -23.59 2.20 10.99
CA LEU A 432 -24.96 2.63 10.68
C LEU A 432 -25.41 2.18 9.29
N ALA A 433 -24.65 2.55 8.25
CA ALA A 433 -24.92 2.21 6.86
C ALA A 433 -23.61 2.13 6.06
N ASP A 434 -23.68 1.75 4.77
CA ASP A 434 -22.50 1.52 3.92
C ASP A 434 -21.57 2.75 3.84
N SER A 435 -22.15 3.93 4.04
CA SER A 435 -21.49 5.23 3.98
C SER A 435 -21.63 6.02 5.29
N SER A 436 -22.03 5.39 6.40
CA SER A 436 -22.15 6.11 7.67
C SER A 436 -21.90 5.25 8.90
N PHE A 437 -21.42 5.92 9.95
CA PHE A 437 -21.16 5.31 11.25
C PHE A 437 -21.43 6.32 12.36
N SER A 438 -21.49 5.84 13.59
CA SER A 438 -21.65 6.70 14.77
C SER A 438 -20.56 6.45 15.79
N VAL A 439 -20.27 7.50 16.56
CA VAL A 439 -19.34 7.48 17.68
C VAL A 439 -20.10 7.93 18.92
N SER A 440 -20.38 6.99 19.82
CA SER A 440 -21.11 7.21 21.06
C SER A 440 -20.13 7.35 22.23
N PHE A 441 -20.39 8.31 23.11
CA PHE A 441 -19.52 8.63 24.26
C PHE A 441 -20.31 9.31 25.37
N GLN A 442 -19.82 9.20 26.60
CA GLN A 442 -20.33 10.01 27.70
C GLN A 442 -19.94 11.46 27.46
N HIS A 443 -20.93 12.35 27.49
CA HIS A 443 -20.71 13.75 27.24
C HIS A 443 -19.75 14.34 28.30
N PRO A 444 -18.70 15.10 27.92
CA PRO A 444 -17.64 15.52 28.86
C PRO A 444 -18.11 16.41 30.02
N LEU A 445 -19.32 16.98 29.93
CA LEU A 445 -19.84 17.97 30.87
C LEU A 445 -21.12 17.54 31.60
N ASN A 446 -21.79 16.48 31.14
CA ASN A 446 -23.00 15.99 31.77
C ASN A 446 -23.01 14.45 31.68
N ASP A 447 -23.60 13.76 32.65
CA ASP A 447 -23.65 12.29 32.66
C ASP A 447 -24.66 11.74 31.62
N THR A 448 -24.80 12.41 30.48
CA THR A 448 -25.67 12.01 29.38
C THR A 448 -24.86 11.43 28.22
N LEU A 449 -25.50 10.60 27.41
CA LEU A 449 -24.90 10.05 26.22
C LEU A 449 -24.91 11.08 25.08
N ALA A 450 -23.78 11.23 24.40
CA ALA A 450 -23.64 11.99 23.18
C ALA A 450 -23.24 11.06 22.04
N THR A 451 -23.73 11.36 20.83
CA THR A 451 -23.43 10.58 19.63
C THR A 451 -23.08 11.49 18.47
N VAL A 452 -21.91 11.30 17.87
CA VAL A 452 -21.58 11.91 16.59
C VAL A 452 -21.93 10.93 15.49
N VAL A 453 -22.79 11.32 14.55
CA VAL A 453 -23.02 10.57 13.31
C VAL A 453 -22.14 11.17 12.23
N VAL A 454 -21.42 10.30 11.53
CA VAL A 454 -20.54 10.65 10.41
C VAL A 454 -21.10 10.03 9.14
N ASP A 455 -21.36 10.86 8.14
CA ASP A 455 -21.78 10.45 6.80
C ASP A 455 -20.64 10.72 5.82
N VAL A 456 -20.21 9.69 5.10
CA VAL A 456 -19.14 9.71 4.09
C VAL A 456 -19.80 9.60 2.72
N ASP A 457 -20.19 10.72 2.12
CA ASP A 457 -20.84 10.68 0.80
C ASP A 457 -19.84 10.29 -0.30
N ASN A 458 -18.64 10.83 -0.21
CA ASN A 458 -17.48 10.46 -1.01
C ASN A 458 -16.19 10.87 -0.30
N SER A 459 -15.03 10.54 -0.87
CA SER A 459 -13.72 10.83 -0.25
C SER A 459 -13.42 12.31 0.01
N ARG A 460 -14.17 13.22 -0.62
CA ARG A 460 -13.98 14.68 -0.55
C ARG A 460 -15.11 15.36 0.22
N HIS A 461 -16.18 14.64 0.55
CA HIS A 461 -17.36 15.17 1.24
C HIS A 461 -17.75 14.24 2.37
N ILE A 462 -17.23 14.56 3.56
CA ILE A 462 -17.56 13.88 4.81
C ILE A 462 -18.31 14.89 5.67
N THR A 463 -19.45 14.52 6.21
CA THR A 463 -20.23 15.39 7.11
C THR A 463 -20.39 14.76 8.48
N SER A 464 -20.62 15.58 9.49
CA SER A 464 -20.79 15.09 10.87
C SER A 464 -21.82 15.90 11.63
N LYS A 465 -22.66 15.19 12.40
CA LYS A 465 -23.71 15.77 13.22
C LYS A 465 -23.61 15.24 14.65
N LEU A 466 -23.55 16.15 15.61
CA LEU A 466 -23.55 15.83 17.04
C LEU A 466 -24.99 15.81 17.56
N TYR A 467 -25.36 14.72 18.21
CA TYR A 467 -26.61 14.53 18.92
C TYR A 467 -26.31 14.47 20.43
N THR A 468 -26.94 15.37 21.18
CA THR A 468 -26.85 15.46 22.64
C THR A 468 -28.24 15.71 23.23
N THR A 469 -28.42 15.42 24.51
CA THR A 469 -29.64 15.76 25.25
C THR A 469 -29.73 17.29 25.45
N GLY A 470 -30.27 18.01 24.46
CA GLY A 470 -30.35 19.48 24.44
C GLY A 470 -30.62 20.03 23.03
N ALA A 471 -30.83 21.34 22.88
CA ALA A 471 -31.05 21.95 21.56
C ALA A 471 -29.78 21.85 20.69
N PRO A 472 -29.85 21.34 19.46
CA PRO A 472 -28.69 21.21 18.59
C PRO A 472 -28.24 22.58 18.07
N ASP A 473 -27.00 22.97 18.38
CA ASP A 473 -26.38 24.14 17.77
C ASP A 473 -25.75 23.75 16.42
N MET A 474 -26.33 24.25 15.32
CA MET A 474 -25.86 23.98 13.95
C MET A 474 -24.41 24.42 13.72
N SER A 475 -23.93 25.44 14.44
CA SER A 475 -22.54 25.92 14.31
C SER A 475 -21.49 24.91 14.79
N VAL A 476 -21.91 23.97 15.65
CA VAL A 476 -21.07 22.90 16.17
C VAL A 476 -20.85 21.82 15.12
N ASN A 477 -21.90 21.45 14.39
CA ASN A 477 -21.82 20.45 13.32
C ASN A 477 -20.86 20.88 12.20
N ASP A 478 -20.92 22.16 11.81
CA ASP A 478 -20.00 22.73 10.82
C ASP A 478 -18.54 22.68 11.29
N TYR A 479 -18.31 22.96 12.57
CA TYR A 479 -16.98 22.87 13.17
C TYR A 479 -16.46 21.42 13.18
N ILE A 480 -17.27 20.48 13.64
CA ILE A 480 -16.88 19.05 13.70
C ILE A 480 -16.56 18.55 12.30
N THR A 481 -17.44 18.86 11.34
CA THR A 481 -17.25 18.52 9.93
C THR A 481 -15.93 19.08 9.39
N LYS A 482 -15.61 20.35 9.66
CA LYS A 482 -14.34 20.96 9.24
C LYS A 482 -13.12 20.29 9.87
N VAL A 483 -13.17 19.98 11.17
CA VAL A 483 -12.07 19.27 11.86
C VAL A 483 -11.88 17.89 11.24
N LEU A 484 -12.96 17.13 11.07
CA LEU A 484 -12.90 15.76 10.54
C LEU A 484 -12.37 15.72 9.11
N ASN A 485 -12.81 16.61 8.23
CA ASN A 485 -12.27 16.68 6.85
C ASN A 485 -10.78 17.05 6.83
N ARG A 486 -10.30 17.83 7.81
CA ARG A 486 -8.90 18.25 7.85
C ARG A 486 -7.98 17.17 8.38
N CYS A 487 -8.41 16.37 9.35
CA CYS A 487 -7.56 15.37 9.98
C CYS A 487 -7.85 13.93 9.53
N MET A 488 -9.06 13.64 9.03
CA MET A 488 -9.56 12.28 8.76
C MET A 488 -9.28 11.31 9.91
N SER A 489 -9.41 11.78 11.15
CA SER A 489 -9.11 11.03 12.36
C SER A 489 -10.22 11.21 13.39
N ILE A 490 -10.87 10.09 13.75
CA ILE A 490 -11.90 10.08 14.79
C ILE A 490 -11.28 10.55 16.12
N PRO A 491 -10.12 10.04 16.57
CA PRO A 491 -9.54 10.48 17.84
C PRO A 491 -9.21 11.96 17.94
N VAL A 492 -8.64 12.54 16.89
CA VAL A 492 -8.35 13.98 16.84
C VAL A 492 -9.65 14.79 16.87
N THR A 493 -10.67 14.34 16.14
CA THR A 493 -11.98 15.00 16.09
C THR A 493 -12.67 14.96 17.46
N MET A 494 -12.70 13.80 18.11
CA MET A 494 -13.28 13.67 19.45
C MET A 494 -12.55 14.53 20.47
N ARG A 495 -11.22 14.65 20.37
CA ARG A 495 -10.45 15.57 21.21
C ARG A 495 -10.84 17.03 20.97
N ALA A 496 -11.01 17.43 19.72
CA ALA A 496 -11.43 18.78 19.36
C ALA A 496 -12.84 19.10 19.87
N ILE A 497 -13.75 18.12 19.84
CA ILE A 497 -15.09 18.22 20.44
C ILE A 497 -14.98 18.43 21.95
N SER A 498 -14.22 17.58 22.66
CA SER A 498 -14.05 17.69 24.12
C SER A 498 -13.47 19.05 24.54
N ARG A 499 -12.49 19.57 23.78
CA ARG A 499 -11.91 20.90 24.04
C ARG A 499 -12.91 22.03 23.80
N LYS A 500 -13.71 21.94 22.72
CA LYS A 500 -14.69 22.97 22.39
C LYS A 500 -15.87 22.96 23.37
N ALA A 501 -16.28 21.79 23.83
CA ALA A 501 -17.28 21.65 24.89
C ALA A 501 -16.85 22.39 26.16
N ALA A 502 -15.60 22.22 26.61
CA ALA A 502 -15.06 22.94 27.76
C ALA A 502 -15.07 24.47 27.60
N GLN A 503 -15.03 25.00 26.37
CA GLN A 503 -15.09 26.45 26.10
C GLN A 503 -16.52 27.02 26.11
N TRP A 504 -17.54 26.23 25.76
CA TRP A 504 -18.94 26.67 25.80
C TRP A 504 -19.41 27.08 27.20
N ASN A 505 -18.79 26.54 28.25
CA ASN A 505 -19.08 26.89 29.64
C ASN A 505 -18.35 28.15 30.15
N ASN A 506 -17.34 28.67 29.42
CA ASN A 506 -16.62 29.89 29.82
C ASN A 506 -17.28 31.18 29.29
N VAL A 507 -18.43 31.09 28.65
CA VAL A 507 -19.29 32.26 28.40
C VAL A 507 -19.96 32.59 29.74
N PRO A 508 -19.69 33.77 30.35
CA PRO A 508 -20.39 34.17 31.56
C PRO A 508 -21.90 34.13 31.27
N PRO A 509 -22.75 33.63 32.18
CA PRO A 509 -24.18 33.80 32.02
C PRO A 509 -24.43 35.30 31.81
N ALA A 510 -25.03 35.65 30.68
CA ALA A 510 -25.49 37.01 30.45
C ALA A 510 -26.29 37.41 31.69
N ILE A 511 -25.82 38.43 32.40
CA ILE A 511 -26.53 39.00 33.54
C ILE A 511 -27.89 39.39 32.99
N THR A 512 -28.91 38.64 33.38
CA THR A 512 -30.31 39.01 33.15
C THR A 512 -30.53 40.28 33.96
N GLU A 513 -30.33 41.44 33.33
CA GLU A 513 -30.70 42.72 33.94
C GLU A 513 -32.21 42.71 34.19
N ALA A 514 -32.58 42.58 35.46
CA ALA A 514 -33.90 42.94 35.92
C ALA A 514 -34.10 44.46 35.70
N PRO A 515 -35.31 44.91 35.32
CA PRO A 515 -35.54 46.31 34.95
C PRO A 515 -35.45 47.22 36.19
N ILE A 516 -34.50 48.14 36.19
CA ILE A 516 -34.42 49.24 37.16
C ILE A 516 -34.84 50.54 36.46
N LEU A 517 -35.85 51.21 37.01
CA LEU A 517 -36.32 52.54 36.62
C LEU A 517 -35.24 53.62 36.81
N PRO A 518 -35.31 54.74 36.06
CA PRO A 518 -34.20 55.66 35.87
C PRO A 518 -34.08 56.68 37.02
N SER A 519 -32.85 57.00 37.40
CA SER A 519 -32.56 58.33 37.95
C SER A 519 -31.22 58.86 37.42
N SER A 520 -31.31 60.11 36.97
CA SER A 520 -30.28 61.00 36.43
C SER A 520 -29.07 61.14 37.35
N THR A 521 -27.85 61.28 36.79
CA THR A 521 -27.16 62.57 36.53
C THR A 521 -25.71 62.28 36.05
N THR A 522 -25.23 62.99 35.03
CA THR A 522 -23.87 63.00 34.45
C THR A 522 -23.13 64.32 34.83
N PRO A 523 -21.84 64.58 34.48
CA PRO A 523 -20.55 63.81 34.44
C PRO A 523 -19.35 64.71 34.93
N PRO A 524 -18.05 64.69 34.45
CA PRO A 524 -17.06 63.69 33.95
C PRO A 524 -15.64 63.84 34.67
N PRO A 525 -14.44 63.56 34.07
CA PRO A 525 -13.80 62.27 33.72
C PRO A 525 -12.33 62.13 34.25
N ALA A 526 -11.69 60.95 34.10
CA ALA A 526 -10.23 60.86 33.91
C ALA A 526 -9.79 59.53 33.24
N CYS A 527 -9.05 59.66 32.14
CA CYS A 527 -8.28 58.62 31.45
C CYS A 527 -7.11 58.11 32.30
N SER A 528 -6.74 56.83 32.14
CA SER A 528 -5.34 56.45 31.92
C SER A 528 -5.19 55.00 31.48
N TYR A 529 -4.48 54.81 30.37
CA TYR A 529 -3.88 53.56 29.91
C TYR A 529 -2.76 53.11 30.85
N TYR A 530 -2.67 51.81 31.15
CA TYR A 530 -1.39 51.20 31.53
C TYR A 530 -1.24 49.81 30.90
N VAL A 531 -0.18 49.72 30.10
CA VAL A 531 0.46 48.52 29.58
C VAL A 531 1.30 47.92 30.72
N VAL A 532 1.22 46.62 30.96
CA VAL A 532 2.15 45.91 31.86
C VAL A 532 2.82 44.78 31.10
N SER A 533 4.14 44.91 30.98
CA SER A 533 5.11 43.98 30.41
C SER A 533 5.36 42.78 31.34
N VAL A 534 5.55 41.60 30.79
CA VAL A 534 5.96 40.37 31.51
C VAL A 534 7.47 40.17 31.32
N PRO A 535 8.27 39.94 32.39
CA PRO A 535 9.66 39.53 32.25
C PRO A 535 9.80 38.00 32.24
N ALA A 536 10.73 37.52 31.42
CA ALA A 536 11.23 36.15 31.40
C ALA A 536 12.20 35.87 32.57
N PRO A 537 12.46 34.58 32.88
CA PRO A 537 13.77 34.19 33.40
C PRO A 537 14.41 33.02 32.64
N ASN A 538 15.70 33.22 32.31
CA ASN A 538 16.78 32.23 32.16
C ASN A 538 17.03 31.51 33.51
N SER A 539 17.75 30.40 33.70
CA SER A 539 18.42 29.35 32.93
C SER A 539 18.84 28.27 33.96
N ASP A 540 19.33 27.13 33.46
CA ASP A 540 20.26 26.18 34.14
C ASP A 540 19.70 25.10 35.09
N ALA A 541 19.67 23.86 34.57
CA ALA A 541 20.05 22.66 35.32
C ALA A 541 20.46 21.53 34.35
N GLU A 542 21.75 21.21 34.33
CA GLU A 542 22.33 20.00 33.72
C GLU A 542 21.93 18.75 34.53
N VAL A 543 21.42 17.70 33.87
CA VAL A 543 21.44 16.32 34.41
C VAL A 543 21.71 15.30 33.30
N ASN A 544 22.95 14.82 33.31
CA ASN A 544 23.48 13.47 33.10
C ASN A 544 22.69 12.45 32.23
N ILE A 545 23.25 12.08 31.08
CA ILE A 545 22.78 11.03 30.17
C ILE A 545 23.47 9.70 30.52
N GLN A 546 22.71 8.71 30.98
CA GLN A 546 23.11 7.30 30.93
C GLN A 546 22.11 6.48 30.10
N THR A 547 22.58 6.13 28.90
CA THR A 547 22.28 4.94 28.07
C THR A 547 21.10 4.03 28.47
N ILE A 548 20.00 4.10 27.71
CA ILE A 548 19.03 3.01 27.51
C ILE A 548 18.64 2.96 26.01
N ASN A 549 18.63 1.75 25.47
CA ASN A 549 18.37 1.34 24.07
C ASN A 549 17.21 2.06 23.34
N PRO A 550 17.33 2.39 22.04
CA PRO A 550 16.23 2.85 21.20
C PRO A 550 15.52 1.68 20.47
N TYR A 551 14.28 1.92 20.02
CA TYR A 551 13.30 1.04 19.33
C TYR A 551 12.31 0.34 20.29
N PRO A 552 11.17 1.01 20.61
CA PRO A 552 10.05 1.22 19.66
C PRO A 552 9.48 2.66 19.60
N ASP A 553 10.05 3.63 20.31
CA ASP A 553 9.44 4.97 20.52
C ASP A 553 9.44 5.92 19.31
N ALA A 554 10.17 5.59 18.24
CA ALA A 554 10.28 6.47 17.07
C ALA A 554 8.94 6.64 16.33
N LEU A 555 8.14 5.58 16.18
CA LEU A 555 6.84 5.64 15.49
C LEU A 555 5.76 6.37 16.30
N VAL A 556 5.78 6.22 17.63
CA VAL A 556 4.85 6.90 18.55
C VAL A 556 5.14 8.40 18.59
N ASN A 557 6.43 8.78 18.62
CA ASN A 557 6.82 10.19 18.60
C ASN A 557 6.48 10.87 17.28
N VAL A 558 6.64 10.20 16.13
CA VAL A 558 6.23 10.77 14.83
C VAL A 558 4.72 10.97 14.76
N SER A 559 3.92 9.95 15.14
CA SER A 559 2.45 10.07 15.18
C SER A 559 1.96 11.19 16.12
N CYS A 560 2.62 11.35 17.28
CA CYS A 560 2.32 12.42 18.25
C CYS A 560 2.73 13.80 17.72
N MET A 561 3.88 13.95 17.06
CA MET A 561 4.34 15.20 16.46
C MET A 561 3.44 15.63 15.29
N VAL A 562 3.08 14.71 14.39
CA VAL A 562 2.18 14.97 13.27
C VAL A 562 0.79 15.38 13.77
N SER A 563 0.29 14.71 14.82
CA SER A 563 -0.97 15.08 15.48
C SER A 563 -0.91 16.45 16.18
N LYS A 564 0.23 16.83 16.79
CA LYS A 564 0.44 18.16 17.37
C LYS A 564 0.36 19.26 16.31
N GLN A 565 0.93 19.03 15.13
CA GLN A 565 1.03 20.05 14.10
C GLN A 565 -0.30 20.26 13.35
N LEU A 566 -1.04 19.18 13.10
CA LEU A 566 -2.43 19.24 12.61
C LEU A 566 -3.33 20.00 13.59
N LEU A 567 -3.16 19.78 14.89
CA LEU A 567 -3.88 20.50 15.94
C LEU A 567 -3.41 21.93 16.17
N SER A 568 -2.16 22.29 15.85
CA SER A 568 -1.73 23.70 15.88
C SER A 568 -2.25 24.51 14.70
N ALA A 569 -2.65 23.82 13.63
CA ALA A 569 -3.19 24.44 12.43
C ALA A 569 -4.72 24.57 12.46
N LEU A 570 -5.40 23.80 13.32
CA LEU A 570 -6.82 23.90 13.70
C LEU A 570 -7.02 24.92 14.81
#